data_AF-A0A250JLJ0-F1
#
_entry.id   AF-A0A250JLJ0-F1
#
_cell.length_a   1.000
_cell.length_b   1.000
_cell.length_c   1.000
_cell.angle_alpha   90.00
_cell.angle_beta   90.00
_cell.angle_gamma   90.00
#
_symmetry.space_group_name_H-M   'P 1'
#
loop_
_entity.id
_entity.type
_entity.pdbx_description
1 polymer ?
#
loop_
_entity_poly.entity_id
_entity_poly.type
_entity_poly.pdbx_seq_one_letter_code
_entity_poly.pdbx_strand_id
1 'polypeptide(L)'
;MDAWTLEGSRITDPETLSRLREMLANESPLIIEHRFYRETRAPHRFICDDADVLDEYLQESRPGDSFWVWSYKSLCRDDNLLLQGKMPDAEGRTPRGVVA
;
A
#
# COMPACT_ATOMS: atom_id res chain seq x y z
N MET A 1 5.10 -18.60 24.42
CA MET A 1 3.69 -18.41 24.08
C MET A 1 3.51 -16.93 23.79
N ASP A 2 2.79 -16.55 22.75
CA ASP A 2 2.66 -15.13 22.41
C ASP A 2 1.78 -14.42 23.43
N ALA A 3 2.15 -13.20 23.81
CA ALA A 3 1.42 -12.37 24.74
C ALA A 3 0.29 -11.61 24.02
N TRP A 4 -0.77 -12.33 23.64
CA TRP A 4 -1.97 -11.72 23.05
C TRP A 4 -2.65 -10.77 24.05
N THR A 5 -3.15 -9.64 23.56
CA THR A 5 -3.80 -8.60 24.37
C THR A 5 -5.06 -8.09 23.68
N LEU A 6 -6.00 -7.56 24.47
CA LEU A 6 -7.16 -6.82 23.98
C LEU A 6 -6.85 -5.33 23.74
N GLU A 7 -5.68 -4.88 24.18
CA GLU A 7 -5.18 -3.53 24.04
C GLU A 7 -4.28 -3.43 22.81
N GLY A 8 -4.64 -2.59 21.85
CA GLY A 8 -3.85 -2.41 20.63
C GLY A 8 -4.73 -1.96 19.46
N SER A 9 -4.12 -1.21 18.53
CA SER A 9 -4.79 -0.78 17.31
C SER A 9 -5.06 -1.97 16.40
N ARG A 10 -6.28 -2.09 15.87
CA ARG A 10 -6.63 -3.12 14.90
C ARG A 10 -6.92 -2.48 13.56
N ILE A 11 -6.39 -3.06 12.49
CA ILE A 11 -6.72 -2.61 11.13
C ILE A 11 -8.21 -2.70 10.83
N THR A 12 -8.92 -3.60 11.51
CA THR A 12 -10.36 -3.84 11.40
C THR A 12 -11.21 -2.92 12.30
N ASP A 13 -10.60 -2.04 13.10
CA ASP A 13 -11.39 -1.10 13.90
C ASP A 13 -12.20 -0.20 12.93
N PRO A 14 -13.51 0.01 13.17
CA PRO A 14 -14.38 0.73 12.22
C PRO A 14 -13.85 2.11 11.84
N GLU A 15 -13.31 2.87 12.80
CA GLU A 15 -12.69 4.18 12.57
C GLU A 15 -11.48 4.08 11.62
N THR A 16 -10.67 3.02 11.77
CA THR A 16 -9.50 2.79 10.93
C THR A 16 -9.93 2.46 9.50
N LEU A 17 -10.90 1.57 9.32
CA LEU A 17 -11.44 1.22 8.01
C LEU A 17 -12.11 2.44 7.33
N SER A 18 -12.91 3.22 8.06
CA SER A 18 -13.51 4.44 7.55
C SER A 18 -12.45 5.42 7.03
N ARG A 19 -11.36 5.61 7.78
CA ARG A 19 -10.25 6.47 7.36
C ARG A 19 -9.55 5.96 6.11
N LEU A 20 -9.28 4.66 6.01
CA LEU A 20 -8.64 4.07 4.82
C LEU A 20 -9.51 4.27 3.57
N ARG A 21 -10.82 4.04 3.70
CA ARG A 21 -11.78 4.24 2.60
C ARG A 21 -11.88 5.71 2.18
N GLU A 22 -11.87 6.64 3.13
CA GLU A 22 -11.85 8.08 2.82
C GLU A 22 -10.58 8.49 2.07
N MET A 23 -9.41 7.98 2.50
CA MET A 23 -8.14 8.23 1.82
C MET A 23 -8.16 7.69 0.38
N LEU A 24 -8.64 6.47 0.17
CA LEU A 24 -8.76 5.87 -1.16
C LEU A 24 -9.71 6.65 -2.06
N ALA A 25 -10.85 7.10 -1.53
CA ALA A 25 -11.87 7.81 -2.30
C ALA A 25 -11.44 9.23 -2.70
N ASN A 26 -10.78 9.95 -1.79
CA ASN A 26 -10.64 11.41 -1.92
C ASN A 26 -9.20 11.90 -2.01
N GLU A 27 -8.22 11.15 -1.49
CA GLU A 27 -6.88 11.66 -1.29
C GLU A 27 -5.85 11.00 -2.21
N SER A 28 -5.68 9.68 -2.11
CA SER A 28 -4.55 8.98 -2.72
C SER A 28 -4.77 7.47 -2.69
N PRO A 29 -4.26 6.74 -3.70
CA PRO A 29 -3.96 5.32 -3.53
C PRO A 29 -3.07 5.10 -2.29
N LEU A 30 -3.17 3.91 -1.72
CA LEU A 30 -2.43 3.48 -0.56
C LEU A 30 -1.33 2.52 -0.97
N ILE A 31 -0.16 2.66 -0.36
CA ILE A 31 0.86 1.61 -0.35
C ILE A 31 0.59 0.78 0.90
N ILE A 32 0.36 -0.52 0.72
CA ILE A 32 0.08 -1.45 1.81
C ILE A 32 1.23 -2.45 1.89
N GLU A 33 1.87 -2.55 3.05
CA GLU A 33 2.77 -3.64 3.42
C GLU A 33 2.05 -4.59 4.37
N HIS A 34 1.79 -5.79 3.89
CA HIS A 34 1.27 -6.91 4.68
C HIS A 34 2.43 -7.75 5.20
N ARG A 35 2.53 -7.85 6.52
CA ARG A 35 3.48 -8.70 7.26
C ARG A 35 2.77 -9.90 7.84
N PHE A 36 3.07 -11.05 7.26
CA PHE A 36 2.49 -12.34 7.63
C PHE A 36 3.05 -12.84 8.96
N TYR A 37 2.17 -13.13 9.90
CA TYR A 37 2.54 -13.59 11.22
C TYR A 37 3.00 -15.04 11.18
N ARG A 38 4.24 -15.29 11.65
CA ARG A 38 4.86 -16.64 11.74
C ARG A 38 5.00 -17.38 10.41
N GLU A 39 4.92 -16.69 9.29
CA GLU A 39 5.20 -17.28 7.99
C GLU A 39 6.66 -17.07 7.59
N THR A 40 7.26 -18.02 6.89
CA THR A 40 8.65 -17.96 6.40
C THR A 40 8.74 -17.19 5.08
N ARG A 41 8.02 -16.06 4.97
CA ARG A 41 7.98 -15.24 3.76
C ARG A 41 8.25 -13.78 4.09
N ALA A 42 8.78 -13.07 3.10
CA ALA A 42 8.96 -11.63 3.19
C ALA A 42 7.59 -10.91 3.20
N PRO A 43 7.53 -9.68 3.77
CA PRO A 43 6.35 -8.83 3.66
C PRO A 43 5.93 -8.65 2.19
N HIS A 44 4.62 -8.65 1.96
CA HIS A 44 4.06 -8.35 0.64
C HIS A 44 3.70 -6.87 0.57
N ARG A 45 4.14 -6.19 -0.50
CA ARG A 45 3.82 -4.78 -0.74
C ARG A 45 3.07 -4.63 -2.05
N PHE A 46 1.99 -3.86 -2.02
CA PHE A 46 1.22 -3.54 -3.21
C PHE A 46 0.58 -2.15 -3.09
N ILE A 47 0.16 -1.61 -4.22
CA ILE A 47 -0.63 -0.38 -4.29
C ILE A 47 -2.10 -0.79 -4.33
N CYS A 48 -2.89 -0.21 -3.46
CA CYS A 48 -4.33 -0.35 -3.40
C CYS A 48 -4.94 1.00 -3.75
N ASP A 49 -5.75 1.05 -4.79
CA ASP A 49 -6.43 2.25 -5.28
C ASP A 49 -7.97 2.13 -5.22
N ASP A 50 -8.47 1.03 -4.67
CA ASP A 50 -9.89 0.71 -4.60
C ASP A 50 -10.27 0.14 -3.22
N ALA A 51 -11.41 0.59 -2.70
CA ALA A 51 -11.88 0.24 -1.36
C ALA A 51 -12.45 -1.19 -1.28
N ASP A 52 -13.08 -1.69 -2.34
CA ASP A 52 -13.61 -3.05 -2.37
C ASP A 52 -12.43 -4.04 -2.43
N VAL A 53 -11.39 -3.73 -3.20
CA VAL A 53 -10.12 -4.49 -3.23
C VAL A 53 -9.46 -4.52 -1.85
N LEU A 54 -9.46 -3.41 -1.10
CA LEU A 54 -8.95 -3.38 0.26
C LEU A 54 -9.74 -4.33 1.17
N ASP A 55 -11.06 -4.26 1.12
CA ASP A 55 -11.94 -5.09 1.95
C ASP A 55 -11.77 -6.58 1.64
N GLU A 56 -11.72 -6.95 0.37
CA GLU A 56 -11.42 -8.33 -0.06
C GLU A 56 -10.06 -8.80 0.45
N TYR A 57 -9.02 -7.96 0.32
CA TYR A 57 -7.67 -8.32 0.78
C TYR A 57 -7.61 -8.54 2.30
N LEU A 58 -8.28 -7.71 3.09
CA LEU A 58 -8.32 -7.84 4.55
C LEU A 58 -9.06 -9.11 4.99
N GLN A 59 -10.04 -9.60 4.21
CA GLN A 59 -10.73 -10.86 4.51
C GLN A 59 -9.84 -12.10 4.38
N GLU A 60 -8.81 -12.06 3.54
CA GLU A 60 -7.84 -13.16 3.38
C GLU A 60 -6.77 -13.21 4.48
N SER A 61 -6.76 -12.21 5.38
CA SER A 61 -5.72 -12.02 6.39
C SER A 61 -5.94 -12.92 7.62
N ARG A 62 -4.84 -13.23 8.33
CA ARG A 62 -4.84 -14.14 9.49
C ARG A 62 -4.64 -13.38 10.81
N PRO A 63 -5.14 -13.91 11.93
CA PRO A 63 -4.86 -13.33 13.24
C PRO A 63 -3.36 -13.20 13.52
N GLY A 64 -2.94 -11.99 13.89
CA GLY A 64 -1.55 -11.63 14.15
C GLY A 64 -0.84 -10.97 12.96
N ASP A 65 -1.39 -11.08 11.75
CA ASP A 65 -0.87 -10.33 10.60
C ASP A 65 -0.89 -8.84 10.90
N SER A 66 0.12 -8.12 10.41
CA SER A 66 0.22 -6.67 10.62
C SER A 66 0.33 -5.93 9.30
N PHE A 67 -0.27 -4.74 9.27
CA PHE A 67 -0.39 -3.91 8.09
C PHE A 67 0.25 -2.56 8.35
N TRP A 68 1.17 -2.17 7.48
CA TRP A 68 1.68 -0.81 7.43
C TRP A 68 1.10 -0.15 6.18
N VAL A 69 0.55 1.05 6.34
CA VAL A 69 -0.16 1.75 5.28
C VAL A 69 0.44 3.15 5.14
N TRP A 70 0.74 3.53 3.90
CA TRP A 70 1.20 4.87 3.56
C TRP A 70 0.38 5.44 2.42
N SER A 71 0.26 6.77 2.37
CA SER A 71 -0.25 7.47 1.18
C SER A 71 0.77 7.39 0.05
N TYR A 72 0.35 6.87 -1.11
CA TYR A 72 1.17 6.84 -2.32
C TYR A 72 1.64 8.24 -2.70
N LYS A 73 0.73 9.23 -2.79
CA LYS A 73 1.07 10.62 -3.13
C LYS A 73 2.06 11.24 -2.14
N SER A 74 1.99 10.87 -0.87
CA SER A 74 2.88 11.40 0.15
C SER A 74 4.31 10.84 0.02
N LEU A 75 4.48 9.59 -0.40
CA LEU A 75 5.81 8.95 -0.47
C LEU A 75 6.44 9.01 -1.86
N CYS A 76 5.66 8.73 -2.90
CA CYS A 76 6.10 8.64 -4.29
C CYS A 76 6.11 10.01 -4.95
N ARG A 77 7.07 10.83 -4.51
CA ARG A 77 7.29 12.20 -4.98
C ARG A 77 8.58 12.27 -5.80
N ASP A 78 8.69 13.28 -6.66
CA ASP A 78 9.87 13.46 -7.53
C ASP A 78 11.17 13.67 -6.75
N ASP A 79 11.11 14.33 -5.59
CA ASP A 79 12.25 14.54 -4.68
C ASP A 79 12.75 13.25 -4.01
N ASN A 80 11.93 12.19 -4.02
CA ASN A 80 12.26 10.85 -3.50
C ASN A 80 12.57 9.83 -4.61
N LEU A 81 12.56 10.25 -5.87
CA LEU A 81 12.76 9.35 -7.00
C LEU A 81 14.23 8.89 -7.06
N LEU A 82 14.46 7.57 -7.12
CA LEU A 82 15.80 7.02 -7.28
C LEU A 82 16.30 7.15 -8.73
N LEU A 83 15.44 6.83 -9.71
CA LEU A 83 15.74 6.87 -11.14
C LEU A 83 14.46 7.17 -11.94
N GLN A 84 14.59 7.91 -13.03
CA GLN A 84 13.53 8.14 -14.03
C GLN A 84 13.98 7.61 -15.40
N GLY A 85 13.06 7.03 -16.17
CA GLY A 85 13.34 6.59 -17.53
C GLY A 85 12.07 6.44 -18.35
N LYS A 86 12.20 6.51 -19.67
CA LYS A 86 11.13 6.21 -20.62
C LYS A 86 11.52 4.97 -21.41
N MET A 87 10.57 4.06 -21.61
CA MET A 87 10.79 2.90 -22.47
C MET A 87 11.00 3.37 -23.92
N PRO A 88 12.11 3.01 -24.59
CA PRO A 88 12.30 3.36 -25.99
C PRO A 88 11.31 2.61 -26.90
N ASP A 89 11.04 3.19 -28.07
CA ASP A 89 10.40 2.47 -29.17
C ASP A 89 11.34 1.44 -29.82
N ALA A 90 10.87 0.74 -30.85
CA ALA A 90 11.67 -0.27 -31.57
C ALA A 90 12.93 0.30 -32.24
N GLU A 91 13.02 1.62 -32.42
CA GLU A 91 14.18 2.32 -32.99
C GLU A 91 15.07 2.98 -31.91
N GLY A 92 14.80 2.75 -30.62
CA GLY A 92 15.59 3.32 -29.53
C GLY A 92 15.21 4.75 -29.13
N ARG A 93 14.11 5.31 -29.67
CA ARG A 93 13.71 6.70 -29.42
C ARG A 93 12.78 6.81 -28.21
N THR A 94 12.84 7.92 -27.50
CA THR A 94 11.92 8.24 -26.38
C THR A 94 11.24 9.60 -26.63
N PRO A 95 10.00 9.81 -26.13
CA PRO A 95 9.28 11.06 -26.33
C PRO A 95 9.88 12.23 -25.53
N ARG A 96 9.91 13.44 -26.13
CA ARG A 96 10.56 14.65 -25.57
C ARG A 96 9.78 15.36 -24.45
N GLY A 97 8.60 14.88 -24.04
CA GLY A 97 7.81 15.39 -22.91
C GLY A 97 7.00 14.25 -22.28
N VAL A 98 6.49 14.30 -21.05
CA VAL A 98 6.11 15.45 -20.22
C VAL A 98 7.18 15.73 -19.14
N VAL A 99 7.59 16.99 -18.98
CA VAL A 99 8.30 17.45 -17.78
C VAL A 99 7.22 17.51 -16.69
N ALA A 100 7.40 16.75 -15.60
CA ALA A 100 6.49 16.80 -14.44
C ALA A 100 6.44 18.22 -13.87
#